data_AF-A0A7J3NVP4-F1
#
_entry.id   AF-A0A7J3NVP4-F1
#
_cell.length_a   1.000
_cell.length_b   1.000
_cell.length_c   1.000
_cell.angle_alpha   90.00
_cell.angle_beta   90.00
_cell.angle_gamma   90.00
#
_symmetry.space_group_name_H-M   'P 1'
#
loop_
_entity.id
_entity.type
_entity.pdbx_description
1 polymer ?
#
loop_
_entity_poly.entity_id
_entity_poly.type
_entity_poly.pdbx_seq_one_letter_code
_entity_poly.pdbx_strand_id
1 'polypeptide(L)'
;MCSKAIEKDISACGLCGIINEEGFSIDGETVLRFISAMNERGNGLGAGFAGYGIYPEYRNYYALHLMYYHHRSRETVEQLIDENFEMEVSERIPTKRVISINNPPELWRYFLKPKNCPDMMGDELVVNFVTYVNAFVDGAFVMSSGKNMGVFKAVGSPKDVGEFYRIDEYEGYMWLAHTRFPT
;
A
#
# COMPACT_ATOMS: atom_id res chain seq x y z
N MET A 1 -17.55 -14.70 -43.47
CA MET A 1 -18.27 -14.56 -42.18
C MET A 1 -17.28 -13.97 -41.18
N CYS A 2 -17.42 -12.69 -40.84
CA CYS A 2 -16.61 -12.07 -39.78
C CYS A 2 -16.93 -12.78 -38.46
N SER A 3 -15.92 -13.34 -37.80
CA SER A 3 -16.06 -13.81 -36.43
C SER A 3 -16.47 -12.61 -35.57
N LYS A 4 -17.66 -12.65 -34.97
CA LYS A 4 -17.99 -11.74 -33.88
C LYS A 4 -16.87 -11.87 -32.86
N ALA A 5 -16.15 -10.78 -32.60
CA ALA A 5 -15.30 -10.70 -31.42
C ALA A 5 -16.18 -11.07 -30.23
N ILE A 6 -15.78 -12.10 -29.49
CA ILE A 6 -16.45 -12.45 -28.24
C ILE A 6 -16.25 -11.23 -27.35
N GLU A 7 -17.33 -10.49 -27.12
CA GLU A 7 -17.35 -9.37 -26.20
C GLU A 7 -17.10 -9.95 -24.80
N LYS A 8 -15.96 -9.59 -24.22
CA LYS A 8 -15.47 -10.18 -22.98
C LYS A 8 -16.24 -9.56 -21.82
N ASP A 9 -17.03 -10.39 -21.14
CA ASP A 9 -17.75 -10.00 -19.93
C ASP A 9 -16.76 -9.92 -18.75
N ILE A 10 -16.28 -8.71 -18.48
CA ILE A 10 -15.48 -8.41 -17.29
C ILE A 10 -16.47 -8.11 -16.17
N SER A 11 -16.55 -8.97 -15.15
CA SER A 11 -17.62 -8.85 -14.14
C SER A 11 -17.24 -9.19 -12.69
N ALA A 12 -15.95 -9.24 -12.31
CA ALA A 12 -15.57 -9.55 -10.92
C ALA A 12 -14.21 -9.01 -10.46
N CYS A 13 -14.08 -8.61 -9.20
CA CYS A 13 -12.76 -8.40 -8.59
C CYS A 13 -11.94 -9.71 -8.56
N GLY A 14 -10.60 -9.59 -8.57
CA GLY A 14 -9.67 -10.68 -8.28
C GLY A 14 -9.02 -10.47 -6.91
N LEU A 15 -8.80 -11.56 -6.16
CA LEU A 15 -8.18 -11.55 -4.85
C LEU A 15 -7.24 -12.75 -4.73
N CYS A 16 -6.05 -12.52 -4.19
CA CYS A 16 -5.08 -13.56 -3.86
C CYS A 16 -4.54 -13.31 -2.43
N GLY A 17 -4.29 -14.40 -1.70
CA GLY A 17 -3.59 -14.38 -0.43
C GLY A 17 -2.61 -15.55 -0.34
N ILE A 18 -1.43 -15.28 0.20
CA ILE A 18 -0.38 -16.27 0.43
C ILE A 18 0.15 -16.04 1.85
N ILE A 19 0.34 -17.11 2.61
CA ILE A 19 0.95 -17.08 3.94
C ILE A 19 1.92 -18.26 4.04
N ASN A 20 3.11 -17.99 4.56
CA ASN A 20 4.00 -19.03 5.07
C ASN A 20 3.76 -19.19 6.58
N GLU A 21 3.19 -20.31 7.00
CA GLU A 21 2.86 -20.56 8.41
C GLU A 21 4.11 -20.72 9.31
N GLU A 22 5.25 -21.07 8.73
CA GLU A 22 6.55 -21.17 9.43
C GLU A 22 7.24 -19.79 9.54
N GLY A 23 6.67 -18.75 8.90
CA GLY A 23 7.17 -17.38 8.95
C GLY A 23 8.34 -17.10 8.00
N PHE A 24 8.68 -18.03 7.09
CA PHE A 24 9.70 -17.77 6.08
C PHE A 24 9.23 -16.75 5.05
N SER A 25 10.16 -15.90 4.61
CA SER A 25 9.90 -14.89 3.60
C SER A 25 9.58 -15.51 2.24
N ILE A 26 8.59 -14.92 1.56
CA ILE A 26 8.19 -15.20 0.19
C ILE A 26 8.45 -13.93 -0.62
N ASP A 27 9.09 -14.11 -1.78
CA ASP A 27 9.31 -13.05 -2.77
C ASP A 27 7.97 -12.47 -3.27
N GLY A 28 7.85 -11.14 -3.28
CA GLY A 28 6.66 -10.43 -3.75
C GLY A 28 6.33 -10.67 -5.24
N GLU A 29 7.28 -11.09 -6.07
CA GLU A 29 7.04 -11.57 -7.43
C GLU A 29 6.01 -12.72 -7.43
N THR A 30 6.02 -13.56 -6.40
CA THR A 30 5.08 -14.69 -6.29
C THR A 30 3.64 -14.19 -6.27
N VAL A 31 3.30 -13.23 -5.39
CA VAL A 31 1.95 -12.68 -5.32
C VAL A 31 1.60 -11.88 -6.58
N LEU A 32 2.58 -11.17 -7.15
CA LEU A 32 2.42 -10.41 -8.39
C LEU A 32 2.03 -11.32 -9.56
N ARG A 33 2.71 -12.45 -9.73
CA ARG A 33 2.38 -13.45 -10.76
C ARG A 33 1.00 -14.05 -10.55
N PHE A 34 0.66 -14.37 -9.31
CA PHE A 34 -0.66 -14.92 -8.97
C PHE A 34 -1.80 -13.96 -9.31
N ILE A 35 -1.73 -12.69 -8.87
CA ILE A 35 -2.79 -11.73 -9.15
C ILE A 35 -2.86 -11.36 -10.64
N SER A 36 -1.72 -11.35 -11.33
CA SER A 36 -1.67 -11.08 -12.77
C SER A 36 -2.32 -12.18 -13.61
N ALA A 37 -2.34 -13.43 -13.14
CA ALA A 37 -3.11 -14.50 -13.80
C ALA A 37 -4.63 -14.24 -13.78
N MET A 38 -5.10 -13.38 -12.86
CA MET A 38 -6.50 -12.93 -12.77
C MET A 38 -6.77 -11.59 -13.44
N ASN A 39 -5.85 -11.09 -14.30
CA ASN A 39 -6.00 -9.79 -14.96
C ASN A 39 -7.34 -9.67 -15.72
N GLU A 40 -7.84 -10.79 -16.25
CA GLU A 40 -9.10 -10.84 -17.01
C GLU A 40 -10.34 -10.59 -16.17
N ARG A 41 -10.23 -10.67 -14.84
CA ARG A 41 -11.33 -10.38 -13.92
C ARG A 41 -11.48 -8.87 -13.67
N GLY A 42 -10.35 -8.15 -13.60
CA GLY A 42 -10.33 -6.71 -13.37
C GLY A 42 -10.54 -5.89 -14.65
N ASN A 43 -10.82 -4.60 -14.47
CA ASN A 43 -10.92 -3.63 -15.58
C ASN A 43 -9.81 -2.56 -15.55
N GLY A 44 -8.77 -2.76 -14.74
CA GLY A 44 -7.62 -1.84 -14.63
C GLY A 44 -7.90 -0.55 -13.84
N LEU A 45 -9.07 -0.43 -13.19
CA LEU A 45 -9.43 0.77 -12.41
C LEU A 45 -8.88 0.76 -10.97
N GLY A 46 -8.06 -0.22 -10.62
CA GLY A 46 -7.36 -0.24 -9.36
C GLY A 46 -6.79 -1.61 -9.02
N ALA A 47 -5.58 -1.61 -8.50
CA ALA A 47 -4.99 -2.78 -7.89
C ALA A 47 -4.25 -2.38 -6.61
N GLY A 48 -4.02 -3.35 -5.75
CA GLY A 48 -3.21 -3.14 -4.56
C GLY A 48 -2.65 -4.43 -3.99
N PHE A 49 -1.59 -4.24 -3.21
CA PHE A 49 -0.82 -5.27 -2.54
C PHE A 49 -0.69 -4.90 -1.06
N ALA A 50 -0.80 -5.88 -0.18
CA ALA A 50 -0.38 -5.75 1.21
C ALA A 50 0.67 -6.82 1.48
N GLY A 51 1.80 -6.40 2.04
CA GLY A 51 2.85 -7.31 2.49
C GLY A 51 3.04 -7.20 3.99
N TYR A 52 3.21 -8.34 4.66
CA TYR A 52 3.63 -8.43 6.05
C TYR A 52 4.99 -9.11 6.12
N GLY A 53 5.87 -8.62 6.99
CA GLY A 53 7.27 -9.02 7.03
C GLY A 53 8.19 -8.17 6.16
N ILE A 54 7.64 -7.18 5.45
CA ILE A 54 8.35 -6.44 4.39
C ILE A 54 9.31 -5.35 4.89
N TYR A 55 9.35 -5.12 6.20
CA TYR A 55 10.21 -4.13 6.85
C TYR A 55 10.95 -4.75 8.04
N PRO A 56 11.80 -5.77 7.84
CA PRO A 56 12.44 -6.50 8.93
C PRO A 56 13.32 -5.61 9.82
N GLU A 57 13.99 -4.60 9.24
CA GLU A 57 14.83 -3.64 9.95
C GLU A 57 14.01 -2.73 10.89
N TYR A 58 12.76 -2.46 10.52
CA TYR A 58 11.85 -1.57 11.24
C TYR A 58 10.66 -2.32 11.85
N ARG A 59 10.81 -3.63 12.13
CA ARG A 59 9.71 -4.52 12.53
C ARG A 59 8.89 -4.06 13.74
N ASN A 60 9.48 -3.26 14.62
CA ASN A 60 8.85 -2.77 15.85
C ASN A 60 8.28 -1.34 15.73
N TYR A 61 8.43 -0.70 14.57
CA TYR A 61 7.90 0.62 14.27
C TYR A 61 6.59 0.50 13.49
N TYR A 62 5.66 1.43 13.69
CA TYR A 62 4.51 1.56 12.81
C TYR A 62 4.99 2.13 11.49
N ALA A 63 4.72 1.42 10.39
CA ALA A 63 4.95 1.89 9.03
C ALA A 63 3.66 2.55 8.53
N LEU A 64 3.67 3.88 8.49
CA LEU A 64 2.59 4.68 7.93
C LEU A 64 2.90 4.97 6.47
N HIS A 65 2.08 4.46 5.54
CA HIS A 65 2.17 4.82 4.12
C HIS A 65 1.15 5.91 3.80
N LEU A 66 1.61 7.02 3.22
CA LEU A 66 0.78 8.18 2.91
C LEU A 66 0.85 8.57 1.44
N MET A 67 -0.28 9.08 0.98
CA MET A 67 -0.42 9.81 -0.28
C MET A 67 -0.61 11.29 0.03
N TYR A 68 0.15 12.15 -0.62
CA TYR A 68 -0.05 13.59 -0.61
C TYR A 68 -0.32 14.14 -2.01
N TYR A 69 -1.33 15.01 -2.11
CA TYR A 69 -1.68 15.70 -3.34
C TYR A 69 -1.13 17.14 -3.36
N HIS A 70 -0.75 17.68 -2.20
CA HIS A 70 -0.18 19.00 -2.05
C HIS A 70 1.00 18.98 -1.07
N HIS A 71 2.05 19.75 -1.38
CA HIS A 71 3.22 19.89 -0.50
C HIS A 71 2.86 20.33 0.92
N ARG A 72 1.91 21.28 1.03
CA ARG A 72 1.45 21.83 2.32
C ARG A 72 0.77 20.77 3.19
N SER A 73 0.09 19.80 2.58
CA SER A 73 -0.53 18.70 3.31
C SER A 73 0.52 17.83 3.98
N ARG A 74 1.66 17.60 3.32
CA ARG A 74 2.80 16.89 3.90
C ARG A 74 3.38 17.63 5.10
N GLU A 75 3.65 18.92 4.98
CA GLU A 75 4.17 19.73 6.10
C GLU A 75 3.24 19.69 7.31
N THR A 76 1.92 19.77 7.07
CA THR A 76 0.91 19.70 8.13
C THR A 76 0.93 18.34 8.83
N VAL A 77 0.99 17.25 8.06
CA VAL A 77 1.03 15.90 8.65
C VAL A 77 2.35 15.65 9.37
N GLU A 78 3.49 16.09 8.82
CA GLU A 78 4.80 15.93 9.48
C GLU A 78 4.86 16.69 10.81
N GLN A 79 4.24 17.87 10.90
CA GLN A 79 4.09 18.56 12.19
C GLN A 79 3.26 17.74 13.19
N LEU A 80 2.13 17.18 12.76
CA LEU A 80 1.31 16.31 13.62
C LEU A 80 2.07 15.03 14.02
N ILE A 81 2.90 14.48 13.13
CA ILE A 81 3.77 13.35 13.46
C ILE A 81 4.76 13.76 14.55
N ASP A 82 5.44 14.90 14.40
CA ASP A 82 6.42 15.39 15.37
C ASP A 82 5.80 15.68 16.74
N GLU A 83 4.53 16.08 16.80
CA GLU A 83 3.82 16.30 18.06
C GLU A 83 3.49 14.98 18.79
N ASN A 84 3.24 13.89 18.06
CA ASN A 84 2.66 12.66 18.62
C ASN A 84 3.59 11.43 18.60
N PHE A 85 4.65 11.45 17.79
CA PHE A 85 5.52 10.31 17.54
C PHE A 85 7.00 10.68 17.55
N GLU A 86 7.84 9.69 17.85
CA GLU A 86 9.26 9.65 17.53
C GLU A 86 9.40 9.06 16.12
N MET A 87 10.05 9.80 15.23
CA MET A 87 10.27 9.40 13.84
C MET A 87 11.66 8.77 13.68
N GLU A 88 11.70 7.53 13.21
CA GLU A 88 12.96 6.83 12.88
C GLU A 88 13.39 7.13 11.45
N VAL A 89 12.44 7.02 10.52
CA VAL A 89 12.66 7.22 9.08
C VAL A 89 11.48 7.97 8.47
N SER A 90 11.80 8.89 7.57
CA SER A 90 10.90 9.55 6.65
C SER A 90 11.51 9.53 5.26
N GLU A 91 10.84 8.85 4.33
CA GLU A 91 11.32 8.74 2.97
C GLU A 91 10.19 8.55 1.96
N ARG A 92 10.50 8.80 0.69
CA ARG A 92 9.59 8.44 -0.40
C ARG A 92 9.50 6.93 -0.52
N ILE A 93 8.31 6.41 -0.79
CA ILE A 93 8.17 5.00 -1.19
C ILE A 93 8.88 4.85 -2.54
N PRO A 94 9.83 3.90 -2.68
CA PRO A 94 10.51 3.68 -3.95
C PRO A 94 9.53 3.28 -5.05
N THR A 95 9.61 3.95 -6.20
CA THR A 95 8.75 3.65 -7.35
C THR A 95 9.54 3.58 -8.66
N LYS A 96 8.99 2.86 -9.65
CA LYS A 96 9.45 2.86 -11.05
C LYS A 96 8.45 3.62 -11.91
N ARG A 97 8.92 4.26 -12.98
CA ARG A 97 8.03 4.92 -13.94
C ARG A 97 7.33 3.87 -14.80
N VAL A 98 5.99 3.86 -14.77
CA VAL A 98 5.15 2.98 -15.59
C VAL A 98 4.18 3.85 -16.41
N ILE A 99 4.08 3.60 -17.72
CA ILE A 99 3.36 4.48 -18.66
C ILE A 99 1.86 4.60 -18.33
N SER A 100 1.23 3.53 -17.85
CA SER A 100 -0.19 3.53 -17.50
C SER A 100 -0.51 4.29 -16.21
N ILE A 101 0.49 4.52 -15.35
CA ILE A 101 0.33 5.22 -14.08
C ILE A 101 0.80 6.67 -14.23
N ASN A 102 -0.16 7.55 -14.52
CA ASN A 102 0.08 8.96 -14.79
C ASN A 102 -0.22 9.82 -13.55
N ASN A 103 0.66 10.79 -13.28
CA ASN A 103 0.53 11.76 -12.19
C ASN A 103 0.18 11.10 -10.83
N PRO A 104 0.95 10.10 -10.34
CA PRO A 104 0.70 9.53 -9.03
C PRO A 104 0.86 10.61 -7.93
N PRO A 105 0.14 10.48 -6.80
CA PRO A 105 0.38 11.35 -5.65
C PRO A 105 1.82 11.19 -5.13
N GLU A 106 2.26 12.14 -4.30
CA GLU A 106 3.50 11.97 -3.58
C GLU A 106 3.34 10.86 -2.53
N LEU A 107 4.13 9.79 -2.69
CA LEU A 107 4.05 8.60 -1.85
C LEU A 107 5.19 8.61 -0.83
N TRP A 108 4.83 8.60 0.44
CA TRP A 108 5.77 8.65 1.56
C TRP A 108 5.51 7.50 2.52
N ARG A 109 6.57 7.04 3.18
CA ARG A 109 6.47 6.15 4.32
C ARG A 109 7.22 6.72 5.51
N TYR A 110 6.61 6.55 6.67
CA TYR A 110 7.16 6.98 7.96
C TYR A 110 7.21 5.78 8.90
N PHE A 111 8.33 5.62 9.59
CA PHE A 111 8.52 4.59 10.60
C PHE A 111 8.52 5.25 11.97
N LEU A 112 7.46 4.99 12.73
CA LEU A 112 7.07 5.79 13.90
C LEU A 112 6.95 4.95 15.17
N LYS A 113 7.29 5.58 16.30
CA LYS A 113 6.95 5.12 17.65
C LYS A 113 6.09 6.17 18.37
N PRO A 114 4.94 5.81 18.93
CA PRO A 114 4.14 6.74 19.73
C PRO A 114 4.93 7.33 20.90
N LYS A 115 4.83 8.65 21.12
CA LYS A 115 5.47 9.32 22.26
C LYS A 115 4.71 9.06 23.55
N ASN A 116 5.45 8.91 24.66
CA ASN A 116 4.92 8.96 26.02
C ASN A 116 3.73 8.02 26.32
N CYS A 117 3.62 6.87 25.65
CA CYS A 117 2.55 5.91 25.91
C CYS A 117 3.08 4.47 26.05
N PRO A 118 2.48 3.64 26.94
CA PRO A 118 2.70 2.20 26.93
C PRO A 118 2.20 1.59 25.61
N ASP A 119 2.80 0.49 25.15
CA ASP A 119 2.50 -0.14 23.84
C ASP A 119 0.99 -0.33 23.56
N MET A 120 0.19 -0.72 24.56
CA MET A 120 -1.27 -0.91 24.39
C MET A 120 -2.04 0.38 24.07
N MET A 121 -1.54 1.56 24.48
CA MET A 121 -2.14 2.85 24.10
C MET A 121 -1.56 3.38 22.78
N GLY A 122 -0.48 2.78 22.29
CA GLY A 122 0.13 3.13 21.02
C GLY A 122 -0.78 2.86 19.82
N ASP A 123 -1.47 1.72 19.83
CA ASP A 123 -2.43 1.37 18.77
C ASP A 123 -3.59 2.36 18.70
N GLU A 124 -4.15 2.75 19.86
CA GLU A 124 -5.23 3.73 19.92
C GLU A 124 -4.78 5.11 19.40
N LEU A 125 -3.58 5.54 19.78
CA LEU A 125 -2.99 6.79 19.27
C LEU A 125 -2.84 6.74 17.75
N VAL A 126 -2.32 5.65 17.18
CA VAL A 126 -2.17 5.49 15.73
C VAL A 126 -3.53 5.51 15.03
N VAL A 127 -4.53 4.78 15.55
CA VAL A 127 -5.89 4.78 14.98
C VAL A 127 -6.51 6.18 14.98
N ASN A 128 -6.39 6.89 16.10
CA ASN A 128 -6.91 8.26 16.22
C ASN A 128 -6.19 9.23 15.27
N PHE A 129 -4.86 9.12 15.17
CA PHE A 129 -4.05 9.91 14.25
C PHE A 129 -4.46 9.67 12.80
N VAL A 130 -4.55 8.40 12.37
CA VAL A 130 -4.94 8.01 11.01
C VAL A 130 -6.33 8.52 10.68
N THR A 131 -7.27 8.36 11.61
CA THR A 131 -8.65 8.83 11.46
C THR A 131 -8.68 10.34 11.31
N TYR A 132 -7.92 11.06 12.14
CA TYR A 132 -7.84 12.51 12.08
C TYR A 132 -7.26 13.01 10.75
N VAL A 133 -6.10 12.48 10.33
CA VAL A 133 -5.46 12.88 9.08
C VAL A 133 -6.40 12.64 7.89
N ASN A 134 -7.00 11.45 7.80
CA ASN A 134 -7.89 11.09 6.69
C ASN A 134 -9.21 11.89 6.67
N ALA A 135 -9.66 12.39 7.81
CA ALA A 135 -10.91 13.15 7.91
C ALA A 135 -10.71 14.67 7.76
N PHE A 136 -9.58 15.20 8.23
CA PHE A 136 -9.43 16.65 8.43
C PHE A 136 -8.24 17.29 7.71
N VAL A 137 -7.26 16.52 7.24
CA VAL A 137 -6.11 17.08 6.51
C VAL A 137 -6.34 16.95 5.00
N ASP A 138 -6.83 18.02 4.40
CA ASP A 138 -7.07 18.06 2.95
C ASP A 138 -5.79 17.79 2.16
N GLY A 139 -5.91 16.98 1.11
CA GLY A 139 -4.77 16.55 0.28
C GLY A 139 -3.81 15.55 0.93
N ALA A 140 -4.16 14.94 2.07
CA ALA A 140 -3.42 13.82 2.67
C ALA A 140 -4.30 12.58 2.84
N PHE A 141 -3.72 11.39 2.66
CA PHE A 141 -4.42 10.14 2.91
C PHE A 141 -3.45 9.04 3.37
N VAL A 142 -3.65 8.53 4.58
CA VAL A 142 -2.96 7.37 5.14
C VAL A 142 -3.58 6.08 4.59
N MET A 143 -2.78 5.31 3.87
CA MET A 143 -3.17 4.05 3.22
C MET A 143 -3.02 2.84 4.13
N SER A 144 -2.02 2.84 5.00
CA SER A 144 -1.75 1.79 5.98
C SER A 144 -0.96 2.34 7.15
N SER A 145 -1.06 1.69 8.31
CA SER A 145 -0.46 2.14 9.57
C SER A 145 -0.10 0.98 10.52
N GLY A 146 0.41 -0.13 9.98
CA GLY A 146 0.72 -1.33 10.76
C GLY A 146 2.21 -1.49 11.07
N LYS A 147 2.55 -2.40 12.00
CA LYS A 147 3.95 -2.79 12.26
C LYS A 147 4.40 -3.85 11.26
N ASN A 148 5.63 -3.71 10.76
CA ASN A 148 6.24 -4.65 9.82
C ASN A 148 5.35 -5.00 8.60
N MET A 149 4.56 -4.03 8.13
CA MET A 149 3.64 -4.25 7.02
C MET A 149 3.40 -2.94 6.26
N GLY A 150 2.99 -3.05 5.01
CA GLY A 150 2.62 -1.89 4.20
C GLY A 150 1.59 -2.25 3.14
N VAL A 151 0.79 -1.27 2.75
CA VAL A 151 -0.14 -1.36 1.61
C VAL A 151 0.34 -0.48 0.47
N PHE A 152 0.30 -1.03 -0.74
CA PHE A 152 0.62 -0.38 -1.99
C PHE A 152 -0.65 -0.39 -2.83
N LYS A 153 -1.19 0.77 -3.22
CA LYS A 153 -2.42 0.84 -4.01
C LYS A 153 -2.34 1.95 -5.05
N ALA A 154 -2.80 1.68 -6.27
CA ALA A 154 -2.88 2.68 -7.32
C ALA A 154 -3.98 2.32 -8.32
N VAL A 155 -4.37 3.29 -9.14
CA VAL A 155 -5.19 3.04 -10.34
C VAL A 155 -4.29 2.38 -11.38
N GLY A 156 -4.71 1.23 -11.90
CA GLY A 156 -3.95 0.46 -12.86
C GLY A 156 -4.24 -1.04 -12.79
N SER A 157 -3.63 -1.79 -13.72
CA SER A 157 -3.63 -3.25 -13.67
C SER A 157 -2.73 -3.77 -12.54
N PRO A 158 -2.93 -4.99 -12.02
CA PRO A 158 -2.07 -5.54 -10.99
C PRO A 158 -0.59 -5.59 -11.38
N LYS A 159 -0.31 -5.89 -12.65
CA LYS A 159 1.05 -5.90 -13.18
C LYS A 159 1.69 -4.51 -13.10
N ASP A 160 1.00 -3.50 -13.61
CA ASP A 160 1.52 -2.13 -13.65
C ASP A 160 1.69 -1.55 -12.24
N VAL A 161 0.74 -1.82 -11.34
CA VAL A 161 0.83 -1.40 -9.94
C VAL A 161 1.98 -2.11 -9.24
N GLY A 162 2.17 -3.41 -9.51
CA GLY A 162 3.29 -4.19 -8.97
C GLY A 162 4.64 -3.67 -9.43
N GLU A 163 4.79 -3.38 -10.72
CA GLU A 163 6.01 -2.80 -11.31
C GLU A 163 6.28 -1.40 -10.75
N PHE A 164 5.24 -0.55 -10.68
CA PHE A 164 5.35 0.81 -10.17
C PHE A 164 5.82 0.84 -8.72
N TYR A 165 5.30 -0.03 -7.86
CA TYR A 165 5.72 -0.13 -6.46
C TYR A 165 6.91 -1.04 -6.22
N ARG A 166 7.48 -1.66 -7.26
CA ARG A 166 8.63 -2.58 -7.16
C ARG A 166 8.34 -3.75 -6.21
N ILE A 167 7.15 -4.33 -6.30
CA ILE A 167 6.69 -5.39 -5.38
C ILE A 167 7.61 -6.62 -5.41
N ASP A 168 8.23 -6.89 -6.56
CA ASP A 168 9.25 -7.90 -6.79
C ASP A 168 10.55 -7.71 -5.99
N GLU A 169 10.74 -6.54 -5.36
CA GLU A 169 11.93 -6.25 -4.57
C GLU A 169 11.67 -6.33 -3.06
N TYR A 170 10.46 -6.70 -2.66
CA TYR A 170 10.09 -6.92 -1.27
C TYR A 170 9.96 -8.41 -0.98
N GLU A 171 10.35 -8.79 0.23
CA GLU A 171 10.16 -10.13 0.76
C GLU A 171 9.29 -10.06 2.01
N GLY A 172 8.32 -10.96 2.14
CA GLY A 172 7.39 -10.99 3.27
C GLY A 172 6.82 -12.37 3.48
N TYR A 173 6.47 -12.71 4.72
CA TYR A 173 5.90 -14.04 5.04
C TYR A 173 4.41 -14.14 4.68
N MET A 174 3.74 -13.01 4.44
CA MET A 174 2.34 -12.96 4.02
C MET A 174 2.13 -11.86 3.00
N TRP A 175 1.37 -12.20 1.96
CA TRP A 175 1.00 -11.30 0.88
C TRP A 175 -0.50 -11.38 0.62
N LEU A 176 -1.11 -10.22 0.38
CA LEU A 176 -2.46 -10.09 -0.16
C LEU A 176 -2.40 -9.23 -1.40
N ALA A 177 -3.15 -9.58 -2.44
CA ALA A 177 -3.30 -8.76 -3.63
C ALA A 177 -4.74 -8.73 -4.11
N HIS A 178 -5.16 -7.58 -4.60
CA HIS A 178 -6.52 -7.35 -5.05
C HIS A 178 -6.54 -6.52 -6.35
N THR A 179 -7.44 -6.87 -7.27
CA THR A 179 -7.78 -6.06 -8.44
C THR A 179 -9.25 -5.71 -8.40
N ARG A 180 -9.56 -4.44 -8.65
CA ARG A 180 -10.91 -3.88 -8.53
C ARG A 180 -11.68 -4.04 -9.84
N PHE A 181 -12.97 -4.26 -9.69
CA PHE A 181 -14.00 -4.01 -10.69
C PHE A 181 -15.04 -3.07 -10.05
N PRO A 182 -14.99 -1.75 -10.27
CA PRO A 182 -16.05 -0.85 -9.81
C PRO A 182 -17.33 -1.07 -10.62
N THR A 183 -18.47 -0.91 -9.94
CA THR A 183 -19.81 -0.84 -10.52
C THR A 183 -20.00 0.43 -11.34
#